data_AF-A0A1H6T8I3-F1
#
_entry.id   AF-A0A1H6T8I3-F1
#
_cell.length_a   1.000
_cell.length_b   1.000
_cell.length_c   1.000
_cell.angle_alpha   90.00
_cell.angle_beta   90.00
_cell.angle_gamma   90.00
#
_symmetry.space_group_name_H-M   'P 1'
#
loop_
_entity.id
_entity.type
_entity.pdbx_description
1 polymer ?
#
loop_
_entity_poly.entity_id
_entity_poly.type
_entity_poly.pdbx_seq_one_letter_code
_entity_poly.pdbx_strand_id
1 'polypeptide(L)'
;MDSATAKKLTDERITEAAAKEAAERAAAEKAAADKAAADKAAADQAAAAAAKAAADKAAADKAAADAAAAAVIPKAAPAAPQAQSGCDPNYSGCVPIASDVDCAGGKGNGPAYVRGPVTVTGSDIYGLDSDGDGIACEK
;
A
#
# COMPACT_ATOMS: atom_id res chain seq x y z
N MET A 1 0.39 -93.83 3.11
CA MET A 1 0.43 -92.57 2.34
C MET A 1 1.10 -92.87 1.03
N ASP A 2 0.31 -93.03 -0.04
CA ASP A 2 0.82 -93.36 -1.37
C ASP A 2 1.61 -92.20 -1.98
N SER A 3 2.63 -92.51 -2.79
CA SER A 3 3.55 -91.53 -3.39
C SER A 3 2.83 -90.42 -4.17
N ALA A 4 1.65 -90.70 -4.72
CA ALA A 4 0.79 -89.74 -5.40
C ALA A 4 0.19 -88.69 -4.45
N THR A 5 -0.16 -89.08 -3.23
CA THR A 5 -0.72 -88.18 -2.21
C THR A 5 0.35 -87.21 -1.69
N ALA A 6 1.58 -87.69 -1.51
CA ALA A 6 2.71 -86.85 -1.11
C ALA A 6 3.05 -85.79 -2.18
N LYS A 7 3.03 -86.18 -3.46
CA LYS A 7 3.29 -85.26 -4.57
C LYS A 7 2.23 -84.15 -4.65
N LYS A 8 0.95 -84.53 -4.57
CA LYS A 8 -0.18 -83.57 -4.59
C LYS A 8 -0.11 -82.55 -3.44
N LEU A 9 0.23 -83.00 -2.24
CA LEU A 9 0.40 -82.11 -1.08
C LEU A 9 1.53 -81.10 -1.30
N THR A 10 2.65 -81.52 -1.89
CA THR A 10 3.76 -80.63 -2.21
C THR A 10 3.38 -79.60 -3.29
N ASP A 11 2.69 -80.02 -4.36
CA ASP A 11 2.21 -79.13 -5.42
C ASP A 11 1.19 -78.08 -4.89
N GLU A 12 0.27 -78.48 -3.99
CA GLU A 12 -0.66 -77.56 -3.32
C GLU A 12 0.08 -76.55 -2.43
N ARG A 13 1.08 -76.99 -1.66
CA ARG A 13 1.88 -76.09 -0.80
C ARG A 13 2.72 -75.10 -1.62
N ILE A 14 3.26 -75.52 -2.76
CA ILE A 14 3.98 -74.63 -3.69
C ILE A 14 3.03 -73.59 -4.29
N THR A 15 1.82 -74.00 -4.67
CA THR A 15 0.81 -73.08 -5.23
C THR A 15 0.33 -72.06 -4.20
N GLU A 16 0.09 -72.49 -2.95
CA GLU A 16 -0.31 -71.61 -1.86
C GLU A 16 0.82 -70.65 -1.45
N ALA A 17 2.08 -71.09 -1.52
CA ALA A 17 3.25 -70.22 -1.32
C ALA A 17 3.38 -69.16 -2.42
N ALA A 18 3.19 -69.54 -3.69
CA ALA A 18 3.18 -68.59 -4.81
C ALA A 18 2.02 -67.58 -4.71
N ALA A 19 0.85 -68.02 -4.27
CA ALA A 19 -0.30 -67.14 -4.03
C ALA A 19 -0.06 -66.15 -2.89
N LYS A 20 0.59 -66.57 -1.79
CA LYS A 20 0.98 -65.68 -0.69
C LYS A 20 2.00 -64.65 -1.13
N GLU A 21 3.02 -65.05 -1.90
CA GLU A 21 4.03 -64.11 -2.40
C GLU A 21 3.42 -63.08 -3.38
N ALA A 22 2.48 -63.50 -4.23
CA ALA A 22 1.75 -62.58 -5.10
C ALA A 22 0.87 -61.60 -4.31
N ALA A 23 0.23 -62.05 -3.24
CA ALA A 23 -0.56 -61.19 -2.35
C ALA A 23 0.32 -60.19 -1.57
N GLU A 24 1.50 -60.61 -1.10
CA GLU A 24 2.46 -59.71 -0.43
C GLU A 24 3.04 -58.67 -1.39
N ARG A 25 3.37 -59.07 -2.63
CA ARG A 25 3.81 -58.13 -3.67
C ARG A 25 2.72 -57.11 -4.01
N ALA A 26 1.46 -57.54 -4.15
CA ALA A 26 0.33 -56.65 -4.38
C ALA A 26 0.08 -55.70 -3.19
N ALA A 27 0.24 -56.18 -1.95
CA ALA A 27 0.13 -55.35 -0.75
C ALA A 27 1.26 -54.30 -0.66
N ALA A 28 2.49 -54.68 -1.00
CA ALA A 28 3.64 -53.78 -1.04
C ALA A 28 3.49 -52.71 -2.13
N GLU A 29 2.97 -53.09 -3.31
CA GLU A 29 2.72 -52.15 -4.41
C GLU A 29 1.60 -51.16 -4.06
N LYS A 30 0.53 -51.62 -3.43
CA LYS A 30 -0.52 -50.73 -2.90
C LYS A 30 0.03 -49.78 -1.84
N ALA A 31 0.86 -50.26 -0.92
CA ALA A 31 1.48 -49.42 0.10
C ALA A 31 2.42 -48.36 -0.50
N ALA A 32 3.17 -48.70 -1.55
CA ALA A 32 4.00 -47.76 -2.28
C ALA A 32 3.17 -46.68 -3.00
N ALA A 33 2.03 -47.07 -3.61
CA ALA A 33 1.10 -46.15 -4.25
C ALA A 33 0.43 -45.19 -3.25
N ASP A 34 -0.03 -45.70 -2.10
CA ASP A 34 -0.59 -44.89 -1.01
C ASP A 34 0.46 -43.89 -0.47
N LYS A 35 1.72 -44.33 -0.30
CA LYS A 35 2.82 -43.43 0.11
C LYS A 35 3.09 -42.34 -0.93
N ALA A 36 3.15 -42.69 -2.22
CA ALA A 36 3.37 -41.72 -3.29
C ALA A 36 2.23 -40.69 -3.39
N ALA A 37 0.98 -41.11 -3.17
CA ALA A 37 -0.16 -40.20 -3.11
C ALA A 37 -0.08 -39.24 -1.92
N ALA A 38 0.35 -39.73 -0.75
CA ALA A 38 0.56 -38.89 0.45
C ALA A 38 1.69 -37.88 0.25
N ASP A 39 2.83 -38.30 -0.32
CA ASP A 39 3.96 -37.41 -0.64
C ASP A 39 3.54 -36.32 -1.65
N LYS A 40 2.74 -36.67 -2.67
CA LYS A 40 2.20 -35.69 -3.63
C LYS A 40 1.25 -34.70 -2.95
N ALA A 41 0.35 -35.18 -2.07
CA ALA A 41 -0.57 -34.32 -1.35
C ALA A 41 0.16 -33.34 -0.42
N ALA A 42 1.23 -33.79 0.25
CA ALA A 42 2.08 -32.93 1.09
C ALA A 42 2.78 -31.84 0.26
N ALA A 43 3.28 -32.19 -0.94
CA ALA A 43 3.89 -31.23 -1.85
C ALA A 43 2.89 -30.18 -2.36
N ASP A 44 1.68 -30.60 -2.76
CA ASP A 44 0.61 -29.70 -3.19
C ASP A 44 0.19 -28.75 -2.05
N GLN A 45 0.11 -29.24 -0.81
CA GLN A 45 -0.18 -28.41 0.36
C GLN A 45 0.94 -27.40 0.67
N ALA A 46 2.20 -27.81 0.55
CA ALA A 46 3.34 -26.91 0.74
C ALA A 46 3.38 -25.80 -0.31
N ALA A 47 3.09 -26.12 -1.58
CA ALA A 47 2.99 -25.15 -2.65
C ALA A 47 1.84 -24.14 -2.42
N ALA A 48 0.67 -24.63 -1.99
CA ALA A 48 -0.46 -23.77 -1.65
C ALA A 48 -0.17 -22.84 -0.46
N ALA A 49 0.51 -23.34 0.57
CA ALA A 49 0.92 -22.54 1.72
C ALA A 49 1.93 -21.45 1.33
N ALA A 50 2.90 -21.77 0.47
CA ALA A 50 3.86 -20.80 -0.06
C ALA A 50 3.18 -19.72 -0.90
N ALA A 51 2.22 -20.08 -1.75
CA ALA A 51 1.44 -19.13 -2.54
C ALA A 51 0.61 -18.19 -1.66
N LYS A 52 -0.04 -18.73 -0.62
CA LYS A 52 -0.80 -17.93 0.35
C LYS A 52 0.12 -16.95 1.10
N ALA A 53 1.28 -17.42 1.58
CA ALA A 53 2.25 -16.57 2.27
C ALA A 53 2.78 -15.43 1.38
N ALA A 54 3.02 -15.69 0.09
CA ALA A 54 3.41 -14.66 -0.87
C ALA A 54 2.30 -13.62 -1.08
N ALA A 55 1.04 -14.05 -1.15
CA ALA A 55 -0.11 -13.14 -1.27
C ALA A 55 -0.31 -12.29 -0.01
N ASP A 56 -0.21 -12.88 1.19
CA ASP A 56 -0.30 -12.15 2.46
C ASP A 56 0.82 -11.11 2.59
N LYS A 57 2.05 -11.45 2.18
CA LYS A 57 3.18 -10.51 2.16
C LYS A 57 2.93 -9.35 1.19
N ALA A 58 2.46 -9.63 -0.03
CA ALA A 58 2.14 -8.60 -1.01
C ALA A 58 1.04 -7.65 -0.53
N ALA A 59 0.03 -8.17 0.18
CA ALA A 59 -1.02 -7.35 0.80
C ALA A 59 -0.46 -6.43 1.90
N ALA A 60 0.45 -6.95 2.73
CA ALA A 60 1.12 -6.16 3.77
C ALA A 60 2.02 -5.06 3.19
N ASP A 61 2.82 -5.37 2.16
CA ASP A 61 3.66 -4.38 1.47
C ASP A 61 2.80 -3.27 0.84
N LYS A 62 1.66 -3.62 0.22
CA LYS A 62 0.72 -2.62 -0.32
C LYS A 62 0.09 -1.75 0.76
N ALA A 63 -0.28 -2.33 1.91
CA ALA A 63 -0.83 -1.58 3.03
C ALA A 63 0.20 -0.62 3.65
N ALA A 64 1.47 -1.03 3.74
CA ALA A 64 2.55 -0.18 4.19
C ALA A 64 2.81 0.99 3.23
N ALA A 65 2.75 0.76 1.92
CA ALA A 65 2.87 1.81 0.91
C ALA A 65 1.72 2.82 0.97
N ASP A 66 0.49 2.36 1.17
CA ASP A 66 -0.70 3.22 1.31
C ASP A 66 -0.63 4.07 2.58
N ALA A 67 -0.21 3.48 3.71
CA ALA A 67 0.01 4.20 4.96
C ALA A 67 1.14 5.24 4.85
N ALA A 68 2.22 4.91 4.14
CA ALA A 68 3.30 5.86 3.87
C ALA A 68 2.83 7.02 2.98
N ALA A 69 1.99 6.75 1.97
CA ALA A 69 1.36 7.78 1.14
C ALA A 69 0.40 8.68 1.94
N ALA A 70 -0.35 8.12 2.90
CA ALA A 70 -1.20 8.89 3.80
C ALA A 70 -0.39 9.71 4.83
N ALA A 71 0.83 9.29 5.18
CA ALA A 71 1.69 10.04 6.10
C ALA A 71 2.41 11.23 5.45
N VAL A 72 2.48 11.28 4.11
CA VAL A 72 3.00 12.42 3.33
C VAL A 72 1.91 13.38 2.86
N ILE A 73 0.72 13.41 3.49
CA ILE A 73 -0.09 14.63 3.38
C ILE A 73 0.80 15.74 3.95
N PRO A 74 1.31 16.69 3.15
CA PRO A 74 1.93 17.85 3.74
C PRO A 74 0.85 18.40 4.65
N LYS A 75 1.10 18.47 5.97
CA LYS A 75 0.20 19.15 6.89
C LYS A 75 -0.19 20.42 6.17
N ALA A 76 -1.44 20.51 5.72
CA ALA A 76 -1.88 21.66 4.98
C ALA A 76 -1.57 22.80 5.94
N ALA A 77 -0.57 23.60 5.58
CA ALA A 77 -0.49 24.95 6.10
C ALA A 77 -1.92 25.47 5.95
N PRO A 78 -2.50 26.08 7.02
CA PRO A 78 -3.87 26.56 6.97
C PRO A 78 -4.06 27.20 5.60
N ALA A 79 -5.02 26.69 4.82
CA ALA A 79 -5.19 27.10 3.44
C ALA A 79 -5.15 28.61 3.45
N ALA A 80 -4.09 29.19 2.86
CA ALA A 80 -4.00 30.62 2.71
C ALA A 80 -5.35 31.04 2.15
N PRO A 81 -6.04 32.02 2.77
CA PRO A 81 -7.37 32.43 2.34
C PRO A 81 -7.36 32.49 0.83
N GLN A 82 -8.27 31.76 0.17
CA GLN A 82 -8.25 31.66 -1.29
C GLN A 82 -8.13 33.07 -1.82
N ALA A 83 -6.98 33.40 -2.41
CA ALA A 83 -6.68 34.74 -2.86
C ALA A 83 -7.84 35.10 -3.78
N GLN A 84 -8.71 35.98 -3.29
CA GLN A 84 -9.87 36.47 -4.05
C GLN A 84 -9.27 36.92 -5.38
N SER A 85 -9.62 36.27 -6.49
CA SER A 85 -8.83 36.37 -7.72
C SER A 85 -8.60 37.84 -8.09
N GLY A 86 -7.38 38.34 -7.89
CA GLY A 86 -7.02 39.76 -8.02
C GLY A 86 -6.56 40.48 -6.75
N CYS A 87 -6.62 39.85 -5.58
CA CYS A 87 -6.19 40.39 -4.30
C CYS A 87 -4.93 39.66 -3.79
N ASP A 88 -3.95 40.40 -3.28
CA ASP A 88 -2.70 39.86 -2.77
C ASP A 88 -2.91 39.19 -1.40
N PRO A 89 -2.47 37.93 -1.21
CA PRO A 89 -2.69 37.17 0.03
C PRO A 89 -1.84 37.62 1.22
N ASN A 90 -0.82 38.48 1.02
CA ASN A 90 0.01 39.01 2.11
C ASN A 90 -0.70 40.11 2.92
N TYR A 91 -1.91 40.48 2.53
CA TYR A 91 -2.68 41.55 3.14
C TYR A 91 -4.12 41.10 3.45
N SER A 92 -4.69 41.59 4.55
CA SER A 92 -6.09 41.40 4.90
C SER A 92 -6.95 42.38 4.10
N GLY A 93 -7.85 41.87 3.28
CA GLY A 93 -8.67 42.69 2.38
C GLY A 93 -8.27 42.49 0.92
N CYS A 94 -8.62 43.43 0.05
CA CYS A 94 -8.26 43.34 -1.36
C CYS A 94 -7.22 44.38 -1.76
N VAL A 95 -5.95 43.97 -1.70
CA VAL A 95 -4.82 44.70 -2.28
C VAL A 95 -4.63 44.23 -3.72
N PRO A 96 -4.84 45.06 -4.75
CA PRO A 96 -4.70 44.63 -6.14
C PRO A 96 -3.30 44.09 -6.43
N ILE A 97 -3.21 42.99 -7.17
CA ILE A 97 -1.91 42.46 -7.62
C ILE A 97 -1.39 43.34 -8.77
N ALA A 98 -0.50 44.27 -8.47
CA ALA A 98 0.14 45.19 -9.43
C ALA A 98 1.66 45.26 -9.20
N SER A 99 2.36 46.03 -10.05
CA SER A 99 3.82 46.26 -9.89
C SER A 99 4.15 47.18 -8.71
N ASP A 100 3.22 48.06 -8.35
CA ASP A 100 3.32 48.99 -7.24
C ASP A 100 1.89 49.33 -6.79
N VAL A 101 1.67 49.36 -5.47
CA VAL A 101 0.37 49.63 -4.88
C VAL A 101 0.59 50.65 -3.79
N ASP A 102 -0.20 51.72 -3.81
CA ASP A 102 -0.08 52.82 -2.86
C ASP A 102 -1.33 53.00 -2.00
N CYS A 103 -1.18 53.63 -0.84
CA CYS A 103 -2.33 54.06 -0.06
C CYS A 103 -3.05 55.24 -0.76
N ALA A 104 -4.34 55.09 -0.99
CA ALA A 104 -5.18 56.12 -1.61
C ALA A 104 -5.22 57.39 -0.73
N GLY A 105 -4.92 58.55 -1.34
CA GLY A 105 -4.83 59.83 -0.61
C GLY A 105 -3.43 60.19 -0.12
N GLY A 106 -2.44 59.30 -0.32
CA GLY A 106 -1.02 59.54 -0.04
C GLY A 106 -0.24 60.19 -1.19
N LYS A 107 1.10 60.13 -1.10
CA LYS A 107 2.06 60.63 -2.11
C LYS A 107 2.37 59.60 -3.22
N GLY A 108 1.58 58.54 -3.29
CA GLY A 108 1.83 57.40 -4.15
C GLY A 108 1.78 57.74 -5.64
N ASN A 109 2.65 57.11 -6.42
CA ASN A 109 2.72 57.27 -7.89
C ASN A 109 2.38 55.97 -8.64
N GLY A 110 2.00 54.92 -7.92
CA GLY A 110 1.73 53.60 -8.43
C GLY A 110 0.47 53.54 -9.28
N PRO A 111 0.37 52.52 -10.16
CA PRO A 111 -0.79 52.30 -11.02
C PRO A 111 -2.05 51.83 -10.27
N ALA A 112 -1.92 51.42 -9.00
CA ALA A 112 -3.01 50.91 -8.17
C ALA A 112 -3.00 51.55 -6.78
N TYR A 113 -4.19 51.74 -6.21
CA TYR A 113 -4.34 52.31 -4.88
C TYR A 113 -5.30 51.49 -4.01
N VAL A 114 -5.00 51.41 -2.73
CA VAL A 114 -5.81 50.72 -1.70
C VAL A 114 -6.40 51.74 -0.74
N ARG A 115 -7.65 51.53 -0.32
CA ARG A 115 -8.38 52.40 0.61
C ARG A 115 -8.63 51.69 1.93
N GLY A 116 -8.23 52.34 3.02
CA GLY A 116 -8.51 51.93 4.39
C GLY A 116 -7.39 51.10 5.03
N PRO A 117 -7.48 50.86 6.35
CA PRO A 117 -6.49 50.09 7.07
C PRO A 117 -6.48 48.64 6.56
N VAL A 118 -5.31 48.18 6.18
CA VAL A 118 -5.08 46.84 5.63
C VAL A 118 -4.06 46.15 6.50
N THR A 119 -4.42 45.08 7.20
CA THR A 119 -3.47 44.33 8.01
C THR A 119 -2.51 43.55 7.12
N VAL A 120 -1.23 43.57 7.41
CA VAL A 120 -0.23 42.72 6.74
C VAL A 120 -0.27 41.34 7.38
N THR A 121 -0.79 40.34 6.63
CA THR A 121 -0.88 38.94 7.08
C THR A 121 0.38 38.13 6.75
N GLY A 122 1.17 38.60 5.79
CA GLY A 122 2.39 37.97 5.33
C GLY A 122 3.57 38.94 5.33
N SER A 123 4.10 39.24 4.14
CA SER A 123 5.17 40.21 3.96
C SER A 123 4.66 41.47 3.25
N ASP A 124 5.08 42.64 3.72
CA ASP A 124 4.76 43.91 3.07
C ASP A 124 5.62 44.10 1.80
N ILE A 125 5.20 43.47 0.70
CA ILE A 125 5.91 43.50 -0.58
C ILE A 125 5.76 44.84 -1.32
N TYR A 126 4.72 45.61 -1.00
CA TYR A 126 4.41 46.90 -1.61
C TYR A 126 4.83 48.10 -0.75
N GLY A 127 5.38 47.88 0.45
CA GLY A 127 5.83 48.96 1.33
C GLY A 127 4.69 49.84 1.86
N LEU A 128 3.49 49.28 2.00
CA LEU A 128 2.29 50.00 2.46
C LEU A 128 2.30 50.25 3.97
N ASP A 129 3.04 49.46 4.73
CA ASP A 129 3.26 49.57 6.18
C ASP A 129 4.64 50.20 6.42
N SER A 130 4.71 51.54 6.39
CA SER A 130 5.97 52.27 6.48
C SER A 130 6.61 52.23 7.88
N ASP A 131 5.82 51.98 8.91
CA ASP A 131 6.22 51.95 10.32
C ASP A 131 6.40 50.54 10.89
N GLY A 132 5.94 49.52 10.17
CA GLY A 132 6.17 48.11 10.48
C GLY A 132 5.33 47.61 11.65
N ASP A 133 4.17 48.21 11.90
CA ASP A 133 3.28 47.85 13.01
C ASP A 133 2.26 46.77 12.63
N GLY A 134 2.25 46.37 11.36
CA GLY A 134 1.37 45.36 10.79
C GLY A 134 0.07 45.91 10.21
N ILE A 135 -0.15 47.23 10.21
CA ILE A 135 -1.33 47.88 9.62
C ILE A 135 -0.90 48.88 8.53
N ALA A 136 -1.14 48.51 7.28
CA ALA A 136 -0.98 49.38 6.12
C ALA A 136 -2.11 50.41 6.00
N CYS A 137 -1.81 51.58 5.42
CA CYS A 137 -2.79 52.59 4.98
C CYS A 137 -3.74 53.13 6.07
N GLU A 138 -3.23 53.43 7.26
CA GLU A 138 -4.00 53.97 8.40
C GLU A 138 -4.34 55.47 8.32
N LYS A 139 -3.97 56.16 7.23
CA LYS A 139 -4.00 57.63 7.11
C LYS A 139 -5.10 58.15 6.18
#